data_AF-A0A2G2LFH9-F1
#
_entry.id   AF-A0A2G2LFH9-F1
#
_cell.length_a   1.000
_cell.length_b   1.000
_cell.length_c   1.000
_cell.angle_alpha   90.00
_cell.angle_beta   90.00
_cell.angle_gamma   90.00
#
_symmetry.space_group_name_H-M   'P 1'
#
loop_
_entity.id
_entity.type
_entity.pdbx_description
1 polymer ?
#
loop_
_entity_poly.entity_id
_entity_poly.type
_entity_poly.pdbx_seq_one_letter_code
_entity_poly.pdbx_strand_id
1 'polypeptide(L)'
;MDYAHDGMIKIHILYKVGIICIMLIIIIVRNILMKTITAREAHKKLGLVLDEAQYEPVSISKNGRPYSVVVSARWYEEIKALEALHVDAKWDRLFATQESESLLGKMAQQARQDLSTDDVLPYDPATQDKA
;
A
#
# COMPACT_ATOMS: atom_id res chain seq x y z
N MET A 1 -31.69 -8.89 -26.97
CA MET A 1 -30.33 -8.70 -27.52
C MET A 1 -29.36 -8.47 -26.35
N ASP A 2 -29.09 -9.49 -25.54
CA ASP A 2 -28.26 -9.36 -24.33
C ASP A 2 -27.13 -10.42 -24.25
N TYR A 3 -27.10 -11.35 -25.22
CA TYR A 3 -26.17 -12.48 -25.24
C TYR A 3 -24.74 -12.10 -25.63
N ALA A 4 -24.56 -10.99 -26.36
CA ALA A 4 -23.24 -10.54 -26.80
C ALA A 4 -22.43 -9.92 -25.65
N HIS A 5 -23.09 -9.26 -24.70
CA HIS A 5 -22.42 -8.62 -23.57
C HIS A 5 -22.02 -9.64 -22.49
N ASP A 6 -22.90 -10.61 -22.20
CA ASP A 6 -22.65 -11.68 -21.22
C ASP A 6 -21.59 -12.70 -21.70
N GLY A 7 -21.57 -13.03 -23.00
CA GLY A 7 -20.54 -13.90 -23.59
C GLY A 7 -19.13 -13.30 -23.57
N MET A 8 -19.00 -12.00 -23.85
CA MET A 8 -17.71 -11.31 -23.81
C MET A 8 -17.15 -11.17 -22.39
N ILE A 9 -18.01 -10.94 -21.40
CA ILE A 9 -17.62 -10.90 -19.99
C ILE A 9 -17.13 -12.28 -19.52
N LYS A 10 -17.82 -13.36 -19.88
CA LYS A 10 -17.44 -14.73 -19.51
C LYS A 10 -16.07 -15.13 -20.07
N ILE A 11 -15.78 -14.82 -21.33
CA ILE A 11 -14.47 -15.10 -21.95
C ILE A 11 -13.36 -14.30 -21.25
N HIS A 12 -13.61 -13.03 -20.93
CA HIS A 12 -12.64 -12.16 -20.27
C HIS A 12 -12.37 -12.58 -18.81
N ILE A 13 -13.41 -13.02 -18.09
CA ILE A 13 -13.29 -13.59 -16.74
C ILE A 13 -12.53 -14.92 -16.79
N LEU A 14 -12.85 -15.80 -17.73
CA LEU A 14 -12.20 -17.11 -17.85
C LEU A 14 -10.69 -16.98 -18.16
N TYR A 15 -10.32 -16.02 -19.01
CA TYR A 15 -8.91 -15.72 -19.30
C TYR A 15 -8.18 -15.14 -18.08
N LYS A 16 -8.80 -14.21 -17.35
CA LYS A 16 -8.22 -13.66 -16.11
C LYS A 16 -8.06 -14.72 -15.02
N VAL A 17 -9.06 -15.56 -14.81
CA VAL A 17 -8.99 -16.67 -13.85
C VAL A 17 -7.89 -17.66 -14.25
N GLY A 18 -7.77 -17.98 -15.55
CA GLY A 18 -6.69 -18.81 -16.06
C GLY A 18 -5.29 -18.22 -15.79
N ILE A 19 -5.09 -16.94 -16.10
CA ILE A 19 -3.82 -16.24 -15.81
C ILE A 19 -3.53 -16.22 -14.31
N ILE A 20 -4.52 -15.91 -13.48
CA ILE A 20 -4.36 -15.88 -12.02
C ILE A 20 -3.96 -17.26 -11.50
N CYS A 21 -4.58 -18.34 -11.98
CA CYS A 21 -4.21 -19.71 -11.63
C CYS A 21 -2.77 -20.04 -12.05
N ILE A 22 -2.37 -19.69 -13.27
CA ILE A 22 -1.00 -19.93 -13.76
C ILE A 22 0.01 -19.13 -12.93
N MET A 23 -0.27 -17.86 -12.65
CA MET A 23 0.57 -17.02 -11.79
C MET A 23 0.67 -17.59 -10.38
N LEU A 24 -0.43 -18.07 -9.78
CA LEU A 24 -0.42 -18.70 -8.47
C LEU A 24 0.43 -19.97 -8.45
N ILE A 25 0.31 -20.83 -9.47
CA ILE A 25 1.14 -22.03 -9.60
C ILE A 25 2.62 -21.64 -9.68
N ILE A 26 2.98 -20.65 -10.50
CA ILE A 26 4.36 -20.16 -10.63
C ILE A 26 4.88 -19.61 -9.29
N ILE A 27 4.06 -18.85 -8.55
CA ILE A 27 4.42 -18.29 -7.26
C ILE A 27 4.64 -19.40 -6.22
N ILE A 28 3.72 -20.37 -6.15
CA ILE A 28 3.80 -21.50 -5.21
C ILE A 28 5.05 -22.34 -5.49
N VAL A 29 5.28 -22.71 -6.76
CA VAL A 29 6.43 -23.53 -7.16
C VAL A 29 7.74 -22.83 -6.85
N ARG A 30 7.86 -21.52 -7.13
CA ARG A 30 9.06 -20.75 -6.76
C ARG A 30 9.34 -20.75 -5.26
N ASN A 31 8.30 -20.65 -4.43
CA ASN A 31 8.46 -20.63 -2.98
C ASN A 31 8.96 -21.99 -2.45
N ILE A 32 8.43 -23.09 -2.99
CA ILE A 32 8.84 -24.46 -2.61
C ILE A 32 10.29 -24.75 -3.03
N LEU A 33 10.73 -24.25 -4.18
CA LEU A 33 12.08 -24.50 -4.70
C LEU A 33 13.18 -23.69 -4.01
N MET A 34 12.82 -22.67 -3.21
CA MET A 34 13.80 -21.79 -2.58
C MET A 34 14.72 -22.56 -1.62
N LYS A 35 16.01 -22.58 -1.94
CA LYS A 35 17.03 -23.28 -1.15
C LYS A 35 17.11 -22.70 0.26
N THR A 36 17.03 -23.57 1.27
CA THR A 36 17.18 -23.18 2.68
C THR A 36 18.43 -23.81 3.28
N ILE A 37 19.29 -22.98 3.86
CA ILE A 37 20.52 -23.41 4.54
C ILE A 37 20.53 -22.94 5.99
N THR A 38 21.39 -23.50 6.82
CA THR A 38 21.54 -23.04 8.21
C THR A 38 22.48 -21.83 8.31
N ALA A 39 22.31 -20.99 9.32
CA ALA A 39 23.21 -19.86 9.59
C ALA A 39 24.68 -20.30 9.73
N ARG A 40 24.93 -21.50 10.27
CA ARG A 40 26.27 -22.08 10.41
C ARG A 40 26.88 -22.43 9.06
N GLU A 41 26.09 -22.98 8.14
CA GLU A 41 26.55 -23.27 6.77
C GLU A 41 26.77 -22.00 5.97
N ALA A 42 25.87 -21.01 6.11
CA ALA A 42 26.02 -19.71 5.47
C ALA A 42 27.32 -19.03 5.88
N HIS A 43 27.65 -19.04 7.18
CA HIS A 43 28.92 -18.50 7.68
C HIS A 43 30.14 -19.27 7.16
N LYS A 44 30.05 -20.60 7.04
CA LYS A 44 31.16 -21.46 6.60
C LYS A 44 31.41 -21.40 5.09
N LYS A 45 30.36 -21.18 4.28
CA LYS A 45 30.40 -21.24 2.82
C LYS A 45 29.85 -19.97 2.17
N LEU A 46 30.16 -18.81 2.76
CA LEU A 46 29.57 -17.54 2.35
C LEU A 46 29.74 -17.25 0.85
N GLY A 47 30.93 -17.50 0.28
CA GLY A 47 31.17 -17.31 -1.15
C GLY A 47 30.21 -18.10 -2.04
N LEU A 48 29.99 -19.38 -1.73
CA LEU A 48 29.04 -20.23 -2.46
C LEU A 48 27.60 -19.73 -2.33
N VAL A 49 27.21 -19.26 -1.13
CA VAL A 49 25.88 -18.70 -0.90
C VAL A 49 25.66 -17.44 -1.73
N LEU A 50 26.68 -16.58 -1.85
CA LEU A 50 26.61 -15.38 -2.67
C LEU A 50 26.52 -15.72 -4.16
N ASP A 51 27.29 -16.70 -4.64
CA ASP A 51 27.23 -17.16 -6.03
C ASP A 51 25.87 -17.76 -6.39
N GLU A 52 25.30 -18.58 -5.50
CA GLU A 52 23.97 -19.15 -5.69
C GLU A 52 22.88 -18.07 -5.65
N ALA A 53 23.00 -17.10 -4.73
CA ALA A 53 22.07 -15.99 -4.60
C ALA A 53 22.03 -15.05 -5.82
N GLN A 54 23.00 -15.15 -6.74
CA GLN A 54 22.96 -14.42 -8.01
C GLN A 54 21.82 -14.91 -8.92
N TYR A 55 21.52 -16.20 -8.89
CA TYR A 55 20.54 -16.83 -9.78
C TYR A 55 19.20 -17.09 -9.08
N GLU A 56 19.24 -17.60 -7.84
CA GLU A 56 18.05 -17.93 -7.08
C GLU A 56 18.16 -17.45 -5.62
N PRO A 57 17.09 -16.92 -5.02
CA PRO A 57 17.09 -16.52 -3.62
C PRO A 57 17.49 -17.69 -2.70
N VAL A 58 18.35 -17.40 -1.72
CA VAL A 58 18.78 -18.38 -0.71
C VAL A 58 18.26 -17.98 0.66
N SER A 59 17.44 -18.83 1.25
CA SER A 59 16.92 -18.67 2.61
C SER A 59 17.93 -19.18 3.63
N ILE A 60 18.17 -18.38 4.66
CA ILE A 60 19.01 -18.73 5.80
C ILE A 60 18.08 -18.93 7.01
N SER A 61 18.19 -20.11 7.60
CA SER A 61 17.47 -20.49 8.81
C SER A 61 18.38 -20.47 10.04
N LYS A 62 17.83 -20.08 11.18
CA LYS A 62 18.47 -20.16 12.49
C LYS A 62 17.59 -20.97 13.42
N ASN A 63 18.13 -22.04 14.00
CA ASN A 63 17.40 -22.95 14.90
C ASN A 63 16.08 -23.48 14.29
N GLY A 64 16.09 -23.81 12.99
CA GLY A 64 14.92 -24.33 12.28
C GLY A 64 13.88 -23.29 11.89
N ARG A 65 14.10 -22.00 12.17
CA ARG A 65 13.21 -20.90 11.76
C ARG A 65 13.83 -20.10 10.61
N PRO A 66 13.06 -19.71 9.59
CA PRO A 66 13.55 -18.80 8.56
C PRO A 66 13.95 -17.47 9.23
N TYR A 67 15.14 -16.96 8.90
CA TYR A 67 15.72 -15.79 9.55
C TYR A 67 16.02 -14.67 8.56
N SER A 68 16.67 -14.98 7.44
CA SER A 68 17.02 -13.99 6.40
C SER A 68 17.02 -14.62 5.02
N VAL A 69 16.85 -13.83 3.97
CA VAL A 69 16.99 -14.27 2.57
C VAL A 69 18.08 -13.45 1.91
N VAL A 70 18.96 -14.13 1.17
CA VAL A 70 19.99 -13.50 0.35
C VAL A 70 19.51 -13.51 -1.10
N VAL A 71 19.56 -12.35 -1.75
CA VAL A 71 19.22 -12.16 -3.16
C VAL A 71 20.33 -11.37 -3.84
N SER A 72 20.37 -11.42 -5.16
CA SER A 72 21.30 -10.60 -5.94
C SER A 72 21.00 -9.10 -5.75
N ALA A 73 22.06 -8.27 -5.83
CA ALA A 73 21.92 -6.82 -5.70
C ALA A 73 20.94 -6.23 -6.73
N ARG A 74 20.99 -6.75 -7.97
CA ARG A 74 20.06 -6.36 -9.03
C ARG A 74 18.61 -6.66 -8.65
N TRP A 75 18.34 -7.87 -8.16
CA TRP A 75 16.99 -8.27 -7.76
C TRP A 75 16.48 -7.41 -6.60
N TYR A 76 17.35 -7.09 -5.64
CA TYR A 76 17.01 -6.19 -4.55
C TYR A 76 16.59 -4.79 -5.05
N GLU A 77 17.35 -4.21 -5.99
CA GLU A 77 17.00 -2.91 -6.58
C GLU A 77 15.69 -2.96 -7.37
N GLU A 78 15.43 -4.05 -8.11
CA GLU A 78 14.16 -4.25 -8.81
C GLU A 78 12.97 -4.31 -7.84
N ILE A 79 13.09 -5.04 -6.72
CA ILE A 79 12.06 -5.05 -5.66
C ILE A 79 11.86 -3.65 -5.09
N LYS A 80 12.94 -2.96 -4.76
CA LYS A 80 12.89 -1.62 -4.17
C LYS A 80 12.23 -0.61 -5.10
N ALA A 81 12.49 -0.69 -6.41
CA ALA A 81 11.84 0.14 -7.41
C ALA A 81 10.33 -0.14 -7.49
N LEU A 82 9.93 -1.42 -7.42
CA LEU A 82 8.51 -1.82 -7.37
C LEU A 82 7.81 -1.35 -6.09
N GLU A 83 8.51 -1.39 -4.96
CA GLU A 83 8.01 -0.87 -3.69
C GLU A 83 7.82 0.64 -3.75
N ALA A 84 8.78 1.39 -4.29
CA ALA A 84 8.67 2.84 -4.45
C ALA A 84 7.41 3.24 -5.26
N LEU A 85 7.15 2.55 -6.37
CA LEU A 85 5.94 2.77 -7.19
C LEU A 85 4.63 2.53 -6.40
N HIS A 86 4.61 1.54 -5.50
CA HIS A 86 3.43 1.25 -4.67
C HIS A 86 3.27 2.23 -3.50
N VAL A 87 4.40 2.68 -2.95
CA VAL A 87 4.46 3.56 -1.79
C VAL A 87 3.94 4.95 -2.17
N ASP A 88 4.35 5.51 -3.30
CA ASP A 88 3.85 6.81 -3.79
C ASP A 88 2.33 6.79 -3.99
N ALA A 89 1.80 5.76 -4.66
CA ALA A 89 0.37 5.61 -4.89
C ALA A 89 -0.47 5.46 -3.60
N LYS A 90 0.13 4.92 -2.52
CA LYS A 90 -0.53 4.80 -1.22
C LYS A 90 -0.50 6.12 -0.46
N TRP A 91 0.63 6.82 -0.46
CA TRP A 91 0.77 8.12 0.20
C TRP A 91 -0.11 9.18 -0.47
N ASP A 92 -0.18 9.21 -1.80
CA ASP A 92 -1.06 10.13 -2.54
C ASP A 92 -2.53 9.99 -2.12
N ARG A 93 -2.99 8.76 -1.90
CA ARG A 93 -4.37 8.50 -1.43
C ARG A 93 -4.60 8.97 0.00
N LEU A 94 -3.60 8.82 0.87
CA LEU A 94 -3.68 9.24 2.27
C LEU A 94 -3.62 10.76 2.42
N PHE A 95 -2.77 11.44 1.63
CA PHE A 95 -2.70 12.89 1.63
C PHE A 95 -3.94 13.55 1.01
N ALA A 96 -4.54 12.94 -0.03
CA ALA A 96 -5.80 13.40 -0.59
C ALA A 96 -6.96 13.38 0.44
N THR A 97 -6.93 12.47 1.41
CA THR A 97 -7.94 12.42 2.48
C THR A 97 -7.65 13.46 3.56
N GLN A 98 -6.39 13.59 3.97
CA GLN A 98 -5.99 14.47 5.08
C GLN A 98 -6.15 15.96 4.75
N GLU A 99 -5.88 16.36 3.50
CA GLU A 99 -6.09 17.73 3.04
C GLU A 99 -7.57 18.10 3.04
N SER A 100 -8.45 17.18 2.62
CA SER A 100 -9.90 17.40 2.64
C SER A 100 -10.44 17.59 4.07
N GLU A 101 -9.98 16.80 5.05
CA GLU A 101 -10.36 16.96 6.46
C GLU A 101 -9.80 18.24 7.07
N SER A 102 -8.58 18.64 6.70
CA SER A 102 -7.97 19.89 7.13
C SER A 102 -8.70 21.12 6.57
N LEU A 103 -9.13 21.07 5.30
CA LEU A 103 -9.90 22.13 4.66
C LEU A 103 -11.29 22.26 5.30
N LEU A 104 -11.98 21.14 5.56
CA LEU A 104 -13.27 21.13 6.27
C LEU A 104 -13.14 21.69 7.69
N GLY A 105 -12.07 21.35 8.42
CA GLY A 105 -11.79 21.88 9.75
C GLY A 105 -11.56 23.40 9.74
N LYS A 106 -10.80 23.91 8.77
CA LYS A 106 -10.56 25.36 8.58
C LYS A 106 -11.84 26.10 8.21
N MET A 107 -12.66 25.55 7.32
CA MET A 107 -13.95 26.14 6.94
C MET A 107 -14.95 26.16 8.11
N ALA A 108 -15.01 25.09 8.91
CA ALA A 108 -15.86 25.04 10.10
C ALA A 108 -15.40 26.03 11.19
N GLN A 109 -14.09 26.23 11.33
CA GLN A 109 -13.52 27.20 12.25
C GLN A 109 -13.78 28.64 11.79
N GLN A 110 -13.64 28.92 10.49
CA GLN A 110 -13.96 30.21 9.88
C GLN A 110 -15.45 30.54 10.04
N ALA A 111 -16.35 29.60 9.75
CA ALA A 111 -17.79 29.80 9.91
C ALA A 111 -18.18 30.08 11.37
N ARG A 112 -17.49 29.50 12.35
CA ARG A 112 -17.68 29.84 13.79
C ARG A 112 -17.20 31.24 14.13
N GLN A 113 -16.14 31.71 13.47
CA GLN A 113 -15.58 33.04 13.69
C GLN A 113 -16.45 34.13 13.05
N ASP A 114 -17.00 33.85 11.87
CA ASP A 114 -17.94 34.74 11.18
C ASP A 114 -19.26 34.86 11.99
N LEU A 115 -19.74 33.76 12.60
CA LEU A 115 -20.91 33.78 13.49
C LEU A 115 -20.69 34.56 14.81
N SER A 116 -19.44 34.74 15.23
CA SER A 116 -19.09 35.56 16.41
C SER A 116 -19.13 37.06 16.13
N THR A 117 -19.28 37.48 14.87
CA THR A 117 -19.13 38.90 14.47
C THR A 117 -20.48 39.60 14.22
N ASP A 118 -21.61 38.87 14.20
CA ASP A 118 -22.92 39.41 13.83
C ASP A 118 -24.00 39.47 14.93
N ASP A 119 -23.70 39.14 16.20
CA ASP A 119 -24.64 39.31 17.32
C ASP A 119 -24.12 40.30 18.38
N VAL A 120 -24.03 41.57 18.01
CA VAL A 120 -24.27 42.68 18.95
C VAL A 120 -25.18 43.69 18.25
N LEU A 121 -26.48 43.43 18.25
CA LEU A 121 -27.46 44.50 18.06
C LEU A 121 -27.17 45.57 19.14
N PRO A 122 -26.99 46.85 18.76
CA PRO A 122 -26.82 47.90 19.75
C PRO A 122 -28.03 47.90 20.69
N TYR A 123 -27.78 47.67 21.99
CA TYR A 123 -28.78 47.92 23.01
C TYR A 123 -29.12 49.41 22.99
N ASP A 124 -30.30 49.75 22.47
CA ASP A 124 -30.84 51.11 22.47
C ASP A 124 -31.67 51.33 23.75
N PRO A 125 -31.16 52.11 24.72
CA PRO A 125 -31.88 52.38 25.98
C PRO A 125 -33.12 53.28 25.80
N ALA A 126 -33.45 53.77 24.60
CA ALA A 126 -34.53 54.74 24.39
C ALA A 126 -35.96 54.16 24.32
N THR A 127 -36.14 52.84 24.41
CA THR A 127 -37.49 52.22 24.25
C THR A 127 -38.16 51.88 25.59
N GLN A 128 -37.94 52.68 26.62
CA GLN A 128 -38.61 52.51 27.92
C GLN A 128 -39.12 53.84 28.48
N ASP A 129 -39.93 54.56 27.72
CA ASP A 129 -40.92 55.46 28.32
C ASP A 129 -42.06 55.75 27.34
N LYS A 130 -43.23 55.18 27.62
CA LYS A 130 -44.56 55.70 27.29
C LYS A 130 -45.61 54.77 27.91
N ALA A 131 -45.93 55.10 29.16
CA ALA A 131 -47.17 54.74 29.84
C ALA A 131 -48.39 55.35 29.11
#